data_AF-A0A961TYN9-F1
#
_entry.id   AF-A0A961TYN9-F1
#
_cell.length_a   1.000
_cell.length_b   1.000
_cell.length_c   1.000
_cell.angle_alpha   90.00
_cell.angle_beta   90.00
_cell.angle_gamma   90.00
#
_symmetry.space_group_name_H-M   'P 1'
#
loop_
_entity.id
_entity.type
_entity.pdbx_description
1 polymer ?
#
loop_
_entity_poly.entity_id
_entity_poly.type
_entity_poly.pdbx_seq_one_letter_code
_entity_poly.pdbx_strand_id
1 'polypeptide(L)'
;FEQSTGADFRLKIRQVDGFNNNDRDPEILTICRDPGNLTVYYDTGHTFSRGHFYETRFRDARFSDWKWVSMAQDNTAFWQEKPLDGKRFAVENTGNADDKSLFGMVARHWPNLAERGPQTGWLVCDDGAMESADFIHINDVSDPPELTLIHVKGSGSDNSNRGLSVSDYEVVVGQAVKNLRHIDRGLLREKLAANANGALQNAVWHEGQRQENRDALLAMLDELGSNMKTTVVVFQPRARRSVLNSIRGRMDDGVLNRSDVRRMQQLDALLLGARADCFSLGAEFCVIADDS
;
A
#
# COMPACT_ATOMS: atom_id res chain seq x y z
N PHE A 1 -32.67 0.35 12.31
CA PHE A 1 -32.05 1.18 13.36
C PHE A 1 -33.08 2.23 13.79
N GLU A 2 -33.48 2.25 15.06
CA GLU A 2 -34.24 3.36 15.63
C GLU A 2 -33.30 4.56 15.78
N GLN A 3 -33.73 5.70 15.24
CA GLN A 3 -32.98 6.94 15.28
C GLN A 3 -33.14 7.56 16.67
N SER A 4 -32.14 7.39 17.53
CA SER A 4 -32.10 8.10 18.81
C SER A 4 -31.72 9.55 18.57
N THR A 5 -32.65 10.47 18.81
CA THR A 5 -32.41 11.92 18.78
C THR A 5 -31.35 12.28 19.82
N GLY A 6 -30.22 12.86 19.38
CA GLY A 6 -29.16 13.37 20.27
C GLY A 6 -27.78 12.73 20.13
N ALA A 7 -27.57 11.78 19.20
CA ALA A 7 -26.22 11.30 18.90
C ALA A 7 -25.46 12.35 18.07
N ASP A 8 -24.40 12.91 18.66
CA ASP A 8 -23.50 13.85 17.99
C ASP A 8 -22.67 13.08 16.95
N PHE A 9 -23.12 13.07 15.70
CA PHE A 9 -22.39 12.45 14.60
C PHE A 9 -21.17 13.32 14.26
N ARG A 10 -19.98 12.93 14.72
CA ARG A 10 -18.72 13.49 14.23
C ARG A 10 -18.41 12.95 12.84
N LEU A 11 -19.13 13.44 11.85
CA LEU A 11 -18.82 13.20 10.44
C LEU A 11 -17.57 14.01 10.09
N LYS A 12 -16.40 13.36 10.05
CA LYS A 12 -15.17 14.01 9.59
C LYS A 12 -15.09 13.90 8.07
N ILE A 13 -15.66 14.88 7.37
CA ILE A 13 -15.56 14.98 5.92
C ILE A 13 -14.14 15.44 5.58
N ARG A 14 -13.39 14.60 4.86
CA ARG A 14 -12.14 15.01 4.22
C ARG A 14 -12.38 15.03 2.72
N GLN A 15 -12.44 16.22 2.14
CA GLN A 15 -12.45 16.38 0.69
C GLN A 15 -11.05 16.00 0.17
N VAL A 16 -11.01 15.13 -0.85
CA VAL A 16 -9.76 14.74 -1.51
C VAL A 16 -9.41 15.82 -2.54
N ASP A 17 -8.15 16.27 -2.55
CA ASP A 17 -7.68 17.29 -3.49
C ASP A 17 -7.91 16.85 -4.95
N GLY A 18 -8.54 17.70 -5.76
CA GLY A 18 -8.91 17.40 -7.15
C GLY A 18 -10.42 17.26 -7.39
N PHE A 19 -11.22 17.22 -6.32
CA PHE A 19 -12.69 17.23 -6.36
C PHE A 19 -13.26 18.62 -6.02
N ASN A 20 -12.55 19.69 -6.36
CA ASN A 20 -12.93 21.09 -6.02
C ASN A 20 -13.65 21.79 -7.17
N ASN A 21 -14.14 21.02 -8.15
CA ASN A 21 -14.79 21.56 -9.33
C ASN A 21 -16.30 21.37 -9.17
N ASN A 22 -17.02 22.43 -8.78
CA ASN A 22 -18.47 22.41 -8.48
C ASN A 22 -19.31 21.81 -9.63
N ASP A 23 -18.79 21.83 -10.87
CA ASP A 23 -19.42 21.22 -12.03
C ASP A 23 -19.49 19.69 -11.98
N ARG A 24 -18.67 19.03 -11.14
CA ARG A 24 -18.64 17.57 -10.95
C ARG A 24 -19.44 17.07 -9.76
N ASP A 25 -19.88 17.96 -8.86
CA ASP A 25 -20.66 17.60 -7.68
C ASP A 25 -21.95 16.81 -8.03
N PRO A 26 -22.71 17.15 -9.08
CA PRO A 26 -23.90 16.38 -9.45
C PRO A 26 -23.57 14.96 -9.91
N GLU A 27 -22.44 14.77 -10.59
CA GLU A 27 -21.98 13.48 -11.10
C GLU A 27 -21.47 12.59 -9.96
N ILE A 28 -20.66 13.15 -9.05
CA ILE A 28 -20.21 12.47 -7.83
C ILE A 28 -21.40 12.07 -6.96
N LEU A 29 -22.36 12.98 -6.77
CA LEU A 29 -23.61 12.67 -6.04
C LEU A 29 -24.40 11.56 -6.72
N THR A 30 -24.39 11.49 -8.05
CA THR A 30 -25.06 10.41 -8.79
C THR A 30 -24.36 9.07 -8.52
N ILE A 31 -23.02 9.03 -8.54
CA ILE A 31 -22.25 7.82 -8.21
C ILE A 31 -22.47 7.40 -6.76
N CYS A 32 -22.44 8.34 -5.81
CA CYS A 32 -22.67 8.07 -4.39
C CYS A 32 -24.12 7.74 -4.04
N ARG A 33 -25.09 8.03 -4.92
CA ARG A 33 -26.49 7.61 -4.73
C ARG A 33 -26.74 6.16 -5.09
N ASP A 34 -25.86 5.55 -5.88
CA ASP A 34 -25.92 4.13 -6.17
C ASP A 34 -25.37 3.34 -4.97
N PRO A 35 -26.22 2.59 -4.24
CA PRO A 35 -25.79 1.77 -3.12
C PRO A 35 -24.74 0.71 -3.50
N GLY A 36 -24.67 0.35 -4.78
CA GLY A 36 -23.65 -0.52 -5.38
C GLY A 36 -22.23 -0.01 -5.24
N ASN A 37 -22.06 1.32 -5.25
CA ASN A 37 -20.76 2.00 -5.27
C ASN A 37 -20.28 2.44 -3.89
N LEU A 38 -21.12 2.28 -2.85
CA LEU A 38 -20.80 2.67 -1.50
C LEU A 38 -20.39 1.46 -0.67
N THR A 39 -19.28 1.63 0.06
CA THR A 39 -18.96 0.81 1.22
C THR A 39 -18.78 1.72 2.43
N VAL A 40 -19.53 1.46 3.50
CA VAL A 40 -19.50 2.24 4.74
C VAL A 40 -19.24 1.30 5.91
N TYR A 41 -18.19 1.58 6.66
CA TYR A 41 -17.83 0.86 7.86
C TYR A 41 -18.36 1.61 9.08
N TYR A 42 -19.11 0.90 9.92
CA TYR A 42 -19.61 1.43 11.17
C TYR A 42 -18.74 0.95 12.34
N ASP A 43 -18.53 1.82 13.31
CA ASP A 43 -17.87 1.49 14.59
C ASP A 43 -18.64 0.41 15.38
N THR A 44 -19.86 0.09 14.96
CA THR A 44 -20.68 -1.02 15.48
C THR A 44 -20.25 -2.39 14.97
N GLY A 45 -19.30 -2.47 14.02
CA GLY A 45 -18.87 -3.72 13.38
C GLY A 45 -19.73 -4.12 12.18
N HIS A 46 -20.75 -3.32 11.87
CA HIS A 46 -21.55 -3.49 10.67
C HIS A 46 -20.86 -2.84 9.47
N THR A 47 -21.08 -3.42 8.30
CA THR A 47 -20.67 -2.87 7.02
C THR A 47 -21.90 -2.75 6.13
N PHE A 48 -22.06 -1.58 5.52
CA PHE A 48 -22.97 -1.42 4.39
C PHE A 48 -22.14 -1.54 3.12
N SER A 49 -22.44 -2.48 2.25
CA SER A 49 -21.80 -2.58 0.94
C SER A 49 -22.80 -3.13 -0.07
N ARG A 50 -22.77 -2.59 -1.30
CA ARG A 50 -23.63 -3.02 -2.41
C ARG A 50 -25.12 -3.06 -2.05
N GLY A 51 -25.62 -2.04 -1.34
CA GLY A 51 -27.00 -1.95 -0.91
C GLY A 51 -27.41 -2.90 0.23
N HIS A 52 -26.49 -3.71 0.76
CA HIS A 52 -26.76 -4.67 1.82
C HIS A 52 -26.08 -4.24 3.11
N PHE A 53 -26.78 -4.48 4.22
CA PHE A 53 -26.24 -4.29 5.57
C PHE A 53 -25.92 -5.66 6.16
N TYR A 54 -24.67 -5.87 6.55
CA TYR A 54 -24.25 -7.12 7.16
C TYR A 54 -23.38 -6.85 8.39
N GLU A 55 -23.55 -7.71 9.38
CA GLU A 55 -22.64 -7.82 10.50
C GLU A 55 -21.61 -8.89 10.15
N THR A 56 -20.36 -8.48 9.97
CA THR A 56 -19.29 -9.44 9.71
C THR A 56 -19.00 -10.21 10.99
N ARG A 57 -19.39 -11.48 11.04
CA ARG A 57 -18.92 -12.40 12.08
C ARG A 57 -17.48 -12.78 11.75
N PHE A 58 -16.54 -12.11 12.40
CA PHE A 58 -15.13 -12.42 12.25
C PHE A 58 -14.86 -13.83 12.82
N ARG A 59 -14.22 -14.68 12.03
CA ARG A 59 -13.35 -15.70 12.62
C ARG A 59 -12.15 -14.93 13.16
N ASP A 60 -11.74 -15.16 14.40
CA ASP A 60 -10.63 -14.45 15.06
C ASP A 60 -9.23 -14.82 14.50
N ALA A 61 -9.16 -15.08 13.19
CA ALA A 61 -7.90 -15.25 12.48
C ALA A 61 -7.18 -13.89 12.45
N ARG A 62 -5.91 -13.91 12.85
CA ARG A 62 -5.06 -12.72 12.94
C ARG A 62 -4.14 -12.68 11.73
N PHE A 63 -4.04 -11.52 11.09
CA PHE A 63 -2.95 -11.30 10.15
C PHE A 63 -1.64 -11.10 10.93
N SER A 64 -0.62 -11.89 10.56
CA SER A 64 0.67 -11.98 11.28
C SER A 64 1.85 -11.47 10.48
N ASP A 65 1.74 -11.34 9.16
CA ASP A 65 2.88 -11.14 8.26
C ASP A 65 3.24 -9.65 8.13
N TRP A 66 3.37 -9.01 9.29
CA TRP A 66 3.82 -7.63 9.45
C TRP A 66 5.34 -7.56 9.45
N LYS A 67 5.87 -6.60 8.70
CA LYS A 67 7.24 -6.11 8.82
C LYS A 67 7.19 -4.72 9.44
N TRP A 68 7.90 -4.54 10.54
CA TRP A 68 7.91 -3.28 11.27
C TRP A 68 9.18 -2.51 10.94
N VAL A 69 9.02 -1.28 10.44
CA VAL A 69 10.13 -0.40 10.09
C VAL A 69 9.91 0.94 10.77
N SER A 70 10.92 1.46 11.45
CA SER A 70 10.79 2.77 12.12
C SER A 70 10.68 3.89 11.10
N MET A 71 9.60 4.68 11.17
CA MET A 71 9.44 5.89 10.36
C MET A 71 10.13 7.11 10.98
N ALA A 72 10.58 7.01 12.23
CA ALA A 72 11.17 8.12 12.99
C ALA A 72 12.70 8.23 12.87
N GLN A 73 13.36 7.24 12.26
CA GLN A 73 14.82 7.11 12.28
C GLN A 73 15.57 8.24 11.57
N ASP A 74 15.00 8.80 10.50
CA ASP A 74 15.71 9.67 9.54
C ASP A 74 14.85 10.84 9.03
N ASN A 75 13.89 11.32 9.83
CA ASN A 75 12.93 12.36 9.44
C ASN A 75 12.13 12.02 8.17
N THR A 76 11.89 10.74 7.90
CA THR A 76 11.01 10.29 6.81
C THR A 76 9.62 10.91 6.98
N ALA A 77 9.16 11.61 5.95
CA ALA A 77 7.83 12.19 5.87
C ALA A 77 6.81 11.09 5.54
N PHE A 78 6.49 10.23 6.51
CA PHE A 78 5.66 9.03 6.32
C PHE A 78 4.20 9.32 5.89
N TRP A 79 3.77 10.58 5.88
CA TRP A 79 2.50 11.03 5.29
C TRP A 79 2.63 11.36 3.79
N GLN A 80 3.84 11.56 3.31
CA GLN A 80 4.14 11.88 1.92
C GLN A 80 4.56 10.61 1.17
N GLU A 81 3.73 10.23 0.20
CA GLU A 81 3.95 9.04 -0.63
C GLU A 81 5.18 9.23 -1.54
N LYS A 82 5.18 10.27 -2.38
CA LYS A 82 6.20 10.53 -3.42
C LYS A 82 6.76 11.96 -3.35
N PRO A 83 7.97 12.23 -3.88
CA PRO A 83 8.48 13.60 -3.99
C PRO A 83 7.63 14.40 -4.97
N LEU A 84 7.26 15.63 -4.60
CA LEU A 84 6.41 16.48 -5.42
C LEU A 84 7.09 17.81 -5.73
N ASP A 85 6.98 18.24 -6.98
CA ASP A 85 7.25 19.60 -7.44
C ASP A 85 5.89 20.26 -7.69
N GLY A 86 5.42 21.01 -6.69
CA GLY A 86 4.02 21.43 -6.61
C GLY A 86 3.06 20.23 -6.50
N LYS A 87 2.31 19.95 -7.57
CA LYS A 87 1.41 18.78 -7.66
C LYS A 87 1.95 17.67 -8.56
N ARG A 88 3.07 17.92 -9.27
CA ARG A 88 3.66 16.96 -10.21
C ARG A 88 4.56 16.02 -9.43
N PHE A 89 4.51 14.74 -9.76
CA PHE A 89 5.51 13.78 -9.31
C PHE A 89 6.90 14.15 -9.87
N ALA A 90 7.84 14.49 -8.97
CA ALA A 90 9.21 14.83 -9.30
C ALA A 90 10.09 13.58 -9.32
N VAL A 91 9.87 12.71 -10.31
CA VAL A 91 10.58 11.43 -10.48
C VAL A 91 12.10 11.56 -10.50
N GLU A 92 12.60 12.70 -10.99
CA GLU A 92 14.01 13.07 -11.00
C GLU A 92 14.62 13.20 -9.60
N ASN A 93 13.79 13.48 -8.59
CA ASN A 93 14.21 13.62 -7.21
C ASN A 93 14.09 12.31 -6.41
N THR A 94 13.39 11.30 -6.94
CA THR A 94 13.16 10.05 -6.23
C THR A 94 14.47 9.40 -5.79
N GLY A 95 14.61 9.21 -4.47
CA GLY A 95 15.79 8.58 -3.87
C GLY A 95 17.04 9.46 -3.73
N ASN A 96 16.99 10.74 -4.11
CA ASN A 96 18.10 11.66 -3.82
C ASN A 96 18.16 12.00 -2.31
N ALA A 97 19.20 12.72 -1.86
CA ALA A 97 19.39 13.01 -0.43
C ALA A 97 18.26 13.87 0.19
N ASP A 98 17.57 14.67 -0.61
CA ASP A 98 16.51 15.59 -0.15
C ASP A 98 15.13 14.92 -0.14
N ASP A 99 14.97 13.77 -0.79
CA ASP A 99 13.70 13.05 -0.87
C ASP A 99 13.37 12.33 0.44
N LYS A 100 12.52 12.95 1.26
CA LYS A 100 12.04 12.39 2.53
C LYS A 100 10.77 11.56 2.38
N SER A 101 10.27 11.36 1.16
CA SER A 101 9.04 10.59 0.94
C SER A 101 9.24 9.08 1.13
N LEU A 102 8.13 8.34 1.19
CA LEU A 102 8.19 6.87 1.21
C LEU A 102 8.85 6.29 -0.05
N PHE A 103 8.63 6.90 -1.22
CA PHE A 103 9.30 6.50 -2.47
C PHE A 103 10.82 6.66 -2.37
N GLY A 104 11.30 7.76 -1.79
CA GLY A 104 12.73 7.97 -1.57
C GLY A 104 13.34 6.94 -0.64
N MET A 105 12.60 6.56 0.41
CA MET A 105 13.00 5.51 1.34
C MET A 105 13.11 4.15 0.63
N VAL A 106 12.14 3.78 -0.22
CA VAL A 106 12.19 2.55 -1.02
C VAL A 106 13.38 2.58 -2.00
N ALA A 107 13.54 3.68 -2.75
CA ALA A 107 14.61 3.82 -3.74
C ALA A 107 16.02 3.73 -3.13
N ARG A 108 16.24 4.26 -1.93
CA ARG A 108 17.55 4.24 -1.28
C ARG A 108 17.87 2.97 -0.53
N HIS A 109 16.85 2.27 -0.03
CA HIS A 109 17.06 1.28 1.01
C HIS A 109 16.41 -0.07 0.75
N TRP A 110 15.65 -0.29 -0.33
CA TRP A 110 15.04 -1.59 -0.58
C TRP A 110 16.07 -2.67 -0.97
N PRO A 111 16.03 -3.90 -0.42
CA PRO A 111 15.08 -4.46 0.55
C PRO A 111 15.45 -4.21 2.02
N ASN A 112 16.59 -3.57 2.28
CA ASN A 112 17.21 -3.30 3.58
C ASN A 112 16.58 -2.12 4.37
N LEU A 113 15.26 -1.95 4.29
CA LEU A 113 14.55 -0.79 4.87
C LEU A 113 14.74 -0.64 6.39
N ALA A 114 14.72 -1.75 7.12
CA ALA A 114 14.76 -1.77 8.59
C ALA A 114 16.06 -1.16 9.14
N GLU A 115 17.18 -1.43 8.48
CA GLU A 115 18.51 -0.96 8.88
C GLU A 115 18.91 0.33 8.19
N ARG A 116 18.10 0.82 7.23
CA ARG A 116 18.49 1.87 6.28
C ARG A 116 19.78 1.50 5.54
N GLY A 117 19.94 0.21 5.24
CA GLY A 117 21.04 -0.29 4.42
C GLY A 117 20.95 0.22 2.98
N PRO A 118 22.00 0.05 2.17
CA PRO A 118 21.96 0.39 0.75
C PRO A 118 20.92 -0.46 0.00
N GLN A 119 20.35 0.10 -1.07
CA GLN A 119 19.51 -0.64 -2.00
C GLN A 119 20.35 -1.68 -2.75
N THR A 120 19.83 -2.90 -2.88
CA THR A 120 20.50 -4.02 -3.58
C THR A 120 19.56 -4.69 -4.57
N GLY A 121 20.13 -5.30 -5.61
CA GLY A 121 19.40 -5.82 -6.77
C GLY A 121 18.90 -4.73 -7.70
N TRP A 122 17.98 -5.09 -8.57
CA TRP A 122 17.32 -4.17 -9.49
C TRP A 122 16.04 -3.60 -8.88
N LEU A 123 15.81 -2.31 -9.04
CA LEU A 123 14.59 -1.64 -8.60
C LEU A 123 14.09 -0.70 -9.69
N VAL A 124 12.82 -0.74 -10.03
CA VAL A 124 12.21 0.17 -11.02
C VAL A 124 10.93 0.77 -10.44
N CYS A 125 10.76 2.08 -10.63
CA CYS A 125 9.51 2.80 -10.33
C CYS A 125 8.56 2.66 -11.53
N ASP A 126 7.34 2.17 -11.29
CA ASP A 126 6.30 1.97 -12.31
C ASP A 126 4.98 2.67 -11.94
N ASP A 127 5.04 3.74 -11.12
CA ASP A 127 3.94 4.65 -10.69
C ASP A 127 3.36 5.50 -11.86
N GLY A 128 3.05 4.85 -12.98
CA GLY A 128 2.58 5.46 -14.22
C GLY A 128 1.19 4.98 -14.64
N ALA A 129 0.74 5.46 -15.80
CA ALA A 129 -0.50 4.96 -16.39
C ALA A 129 -0.40 3.44 -16.66
N MET A 130 -1.42 2.69 -16.24
CA MET A 130 -1.44 1.23 -16.26
C MET A 130 -0.36 0.55 -15.40
N GLU A 131 0.09 1.14 -14.29
CA GLU A 131 1.07 0.60 -13.33
C GLU A 131 0.86 -0.87 -12.92
N SER A 132 1.97 -1.59 -12.66
CA SER A 132 1.95 -2.92 -12.00
C SER A 132 2.08 -2.78 -10.50
N ALA A 133 2.91 -1.87 -10.06
CA ALA A 133 3.19 -1.56 -8.68
C ALA A 133 3.87 -0.19 -8.67
N ASP A 134 3.94 0.45 -7.51
CA ASP A 134 4.73 1.69 -7.39
C ASP A 134 6.20 1.40 -7.66
N PHE A 135 6.70 0.27 -7.10
CA PHE A 135 8.02 -0.26 -7.39
C PHE A 135 7.98 -1.76 -7.68
N ILE A 136 8.87 -2.18 -8.57
CA ILE A 136 9.19 -3.58 -8.83
C ILE A 136 10.66 -3.79 -8.49
N HIS A 137 10.94 -4.76 -7.63
CA HIS A 137 12.29 -5.16 -7.26
C HIS A 137 12.60 -6.57 -7.75
N ILE A 138 13.81 -6.78 -8.23
CA ILE A 138 14.31 -8.08 -8.66
C ILE A 138 15.66 -8.33 -7.99
N ASN A 139 15.76 -9.43 -7.25
CA ASN A 139 17.01 -9.97 -6.76
C ASN A 139 17.41 -11.13 -7.68
N ASP A 140 18.26 -10.84 -8.66
CA ASP A 140 18.72 -11.78 -9.68
C ASP A 140 19.88 -12.67 -9.20
N VAL A 141 20.49 -12.34 -8.06
CA VAL A 141 21.58 -13.13 -7.46
C VAL A 141 21.12 -14.15 -6.42
N SER A 142 19.83 -14.15 -6.04
CA SER A 142 19.27 -15.18 -5.17
C SER A 142 18.90 -16.45 -5.94
N ASP A 143 18.82 -17.58 -5.22
CA ASP A 143 18.40 -18.87 -5.78
C ASP A 143 17.20 -19.45 -4.98
N PRO A 144 15.97 -19.43 -5.53
CA PRO A 144 15.59 -18.84 -6.82
C PRO A 144 15.66 -17.30 -6.80
N PRO A 145 15.71 -16.63 -7.98
CA PRO A 145 15.57 -15.18 -8.07
C PRO A 145 14.27 -14.69 -7.41
N GLU A 146 14.31 -13.52 -6.77
CA GLU A 146 13.14 -12.94 -6.10
C GLU A 146 12.55 -11.79 -6.90
N LEU A 147 11.23 -11.81 -7.10
CA LEU A 147 10.45 -10.71 -7.65
C LEU A 147 9.58 -10.11 -6.55
N THR A 148 9.69 -8.81 -6.31
CA THR A 148 8.85 -8.11 -5.34
C THR A 148 8.03 -6.99 -6.02
N LEU A 149 6.71 -7.04 -5.87
CA LEU A 149 5.79 -5.97 -6.25
C LEU A 149 5.45 -5.13 -5.02
N ILE A 150 5.80 -3.85 -5.02
CA ILE A 150 5.72 -2.98 -3.84
C ILE A 150 4.70 -1.88 -4.09
N HIS A 151 3.67 -1.83 -3.23
CA HIS A 151 2.60 -0.87 -3.26
C HIS A 151 2.71 0.07 -2.06
N VAL A 152 2.95 1.35 -2.31
CA VAL A 152 3.29 2.34 -1.29
C VAL A 152 2.18 3.38 -1.17
N LYS A 153 1.72 3.60 0.06
CA LYS A 153 0.75 4.65 0.33
C LYS A 153 1.11 5.39 1.61
N GLY A 154 1.04 6.73 1.56
CA GLY A 154 1.24 7.56 2.75
C GLY A 154 0.21 7.25 3.85
N SER A 155 0.58 7.49 5.11
CA SER A 155 -0.28 7.28 6.30
C SER A 155 -1.59 8.06 6.33
N GLY A 156 -1.80 9.00 5.40
CA GLY A 156 -2.95 9.89 5.40
C GLY A 156 -3.04 10.84 6.61
N SER A 157 -2.12 10.78 7.58
CA SER A 157 -2.04 11.67 8.73
C SER A 157 -0.65 11.62 9.37
N ASP A 158 -0.09 12.79 9.65
CA ASP A 158 1.15 13.03 10.40
C ASP A 158 0.97 13.00 11.93
N ASN A 159 -0.24 12.77 12.44
CA ASN A 159 -0.54 12.86 13.86
C ASN A 159 0.13 11.72 14.65
N SER A 160 0.82 12.06 15.73
CA SER A 160 1.46 11.12 16.65
C SER A 160 0.46 10.22 17.40
N ASN A 161 -0.81 10.60 17.46
CA ASN A 161 -1.90 9.82 18.05
C ASN A 161 -2.79 9.14 17.00
N ARG A 162 -2.30 8.97 15.76
CA ARG A 162 -3.06 8.27 14.71
C ARG A 162 -3.39 6.83 15.14
N GLY A 163 -4.66 6.47 14.98
CA GLY A 163 -5.15 5.10 15.16
C GLY A 163 -5.16 4.33 13.85
N LEU A 164 -5.54 3.05 13.92
CA LEU A 164 -5.76 2.22 12.72
C LEU A 164 -6.80 2.85 11.79
N SER A 165 -6.61 2.68 10.49
CA SER A 165 -7.51 3.15 9.44
C SER A 165 -7.66 2.05 8.40
N VAL A 166 -8.81 1.36 8.39
CA VAL A 166 -9.08 0.29 7.42
C VAL A 166 -9.08 0.87 6.00
N SER A 167 -9.68 2.06 5.82
CA SER A 167 -9.75 2.73 4.53
C SER A 167 -8.39 3.07 3.93
N ASP A 168 -7.39 3.43 4.75
CA ASP A 168 -6.04 3.70 4.25
C ASP A 168 -5.36 2.42 3.72
N TYR A 169 -5.71 1.26 4.27
CA TYR A 169 -5.26 -0.04 3.77
C TYR A 169 -6.06 -0.52 2.57
N GLU A 170 -7.38 -0.29 2.51
CA GLU A 170 -8.21 -0.70 1.37
C GLU A 170 -7.71 -0.14 0.04
N VAL A 171 -7.29 1.12 0.03
CA VAL A 171 -6.77 1.77 -1.19
C VAL A 171 -5.56 1.01 -1.74
N VAL A 172 -4.56 0.79 -0.89
CA VAL A 172 -3.29 0.17 -1.30
C VAL A 172 -3.40 -1.35 -1.51
N VAL A 173 -4.23 -2.03 -0.71
CA VAL A 173 -4.55 -3.45 -0.90
C VAL A 173 -5.31 -3.67 -2.20
N GLY A 174 -6.27 -2.80 -2.52
CA GLY A 174 -7.00 -2.85 -3.79
C GLY A 174 -6.08 -2.68 -5.00
N GLN A 175 -5.08 -1.79 -4.92
CA GLN A 175 -4.05 -1.66 -5.94
C GLN A 175 -3.19 -2.94 -6.05
N ALA A 176 -2.75 -3.49 -4.92
CA ALA A 176 -1.96 -4.71 -4.87
C ALA A 176 -2.67 -5.92 -5.50
N VAL A 177 -3.91 -6.18 -5.09
CA VAL A 177 -4.71 -7.31 -5.59
C VAL A 177 -5.04 -7.16 -7.07
N LYS A 178 -5.43 -5.95 -7.51
CA LYS A 178 -5.74 -5.67 -8.93
C LYS A 178 -4.56 -5.99 -9.85
N ASN A 179 -3.34 -5.74 -9.39
CA ASN A 179 -2.16 -5.85 -10.22
C ASN A 179 -1.45 -7.21 -10.14
N LEU A 180 -1.98 -8.18 -9.38
CA LEU A 180 -1.43 -9.54 -9.28
C LEU A 180 -1.24 -10.24 -10.63
N ARG A 181 -2.02 -9.88 -11.66
CA ARG A 181 -1.82 -10.37 -13.04
C ARG A 181 -0.42 -10.11 -13.61
N HIS A 182 0.33 -9.17 -13.02
CA HIS A 182 1.67 -8.78 -13.45
C HIS A 182 2.80 -9.53 -12.70
N ILE A 183 2.46 -10.56 -11.93
CA ILE A 183 3.42 -11.51 -11.35
C ILE A 183 4.12 -12.34 -12.43
N ASP A 184 3.49 -12.52 -13.60
CA ASP A 184 4.10 -13.21 -14.72
C ASP A 184 5.25 -12.40 -15.33
N ARG A 185 6.43 -13.03 -15.44
CA ARG A 185 7.66 -12.42 -15.99
C ARG A 185 7.47 -11.87 -17.41
N GLY A 186 6.76 -12.62 -18.27
CA GLY A 186 6.53 -12.23 -19.67
C GLY A 186 5.70 -10.95 -19.74
N LEU A 187 4.60 -10.92 -19.00
CA LEU A 187 3.75 -9.72 -18.89
C LEU A 187 4.49 -8.53 -18.26
N LEU A 188 5.36 -8.80 -17.29
CA LEU A 188 6.19 -7.77 -16.65
C LEU A 188 7.18 -7.16 -17.66
N ARG A 189 7.92 -8.01 -18.38
CA ARG A 189 8.92 -7.60 -19.36
C ARG A 189 8.28 -6.79 -20.49
N GLU A 190 7.20 -7.30 -21.09
CA GLU A 190 6.47 -6.60 -22.16
C GLU A 190 6.00 -5.21 -21.72
N LYS A 191 5.49 -5.12 -20.49
CA LYS A 191 5.02 -3.86 -19.93
C LYS A 191 6.16 -2.87 -19.66
N LEU A 192 7.24 -3.31 -19.04
CA LEU A 192 8.39 -2.45 -18.75
C LEU A 192 9.02 -1.93 -20.05
N ALA A 193 9.06 -2.75 -21.11
CA ALA A 193 9.50 -2.35 -22.44
C ALA A 193 8.55 -1.33 -23.08
N ALA A 194 7.23 -1.51 -22.97
CA ALA A 194 6.25 -0.57 -23.51
C ALA A 194 6.36 0.84 -22.90
N ASN A 195 6.79 0.92 -21.63
CA ASN A 195 6.95 2.18 -20.89
C ASN A 195 8.39 2.72 -20.89
N ALA A 196 9.32 2.08 -21.61
CA ALA A 196 10.75 2.38 -21.53
C ALA A 196 11.13 3.80 -22.01
N ASN A 197 10.30 4.45 -22.83
CA ASN A 197 10.55 5.80 -23.35
C ASN A 197 9.70 6.90 -22.67
N GLY A 198 9.06 6.57 -21.55
CA GLY A 198 8.19 7.49 -20.82
C GLY A 198 8.91 8.39 -19.80
N ALA A 199 8.15 9.19 -19.06
CA ALA A 199 8.69 10.05 -18.00
C ALA A 199 9.43 9.27 -16.88
N LEU A 200 9.17 7.97 -16.74
CA LEU A 200 9.78 7.07 -15.76
C LEU A 200 10.97 6.25 -16.32
N GLN A 201 11.47 6.58 -17.52
CA GLN A 201 12.50 5.79 -18.22
C GLN A 201 13.78 5.58 -17.41
N ASN A 202 14.18 6.58 -16.62
CA ASN A 202 15.40 6.55 -15.83
C ASN A 202 15.13 6.32 -14.33
N ALA A 203 13.88 6.04 -13.97
CA ALA A 203 13.49 5.72 -12.59
C ALA A 203 13.76 4.25 -12.29
N VAL A 204 15.02 3.85 -12.46
CA VAL A 204 15.53 2.50 -12.28
C VAL A 204 16.88 2.58 -11.58
N TRP A 205 17.11 1.65 -10.66
CA TRP A 205 18.30 1.56 -9.83
C TRP A 205 18.85 0.13 -9.87
N HIS A 206 20.17 0.02 -9.76
CA HIS A 206 20.87 -1.23 -9.59
C HIS A 206 21.97 -1.01 -8.55
N GLU A 207 21.96 -1.80 -7.47
CA GLU A 207 22.90 -1.67 -6.36
C GLU A 207 23.00 -0.22 -5.81
N GLY A 208 21.84 0.42 -5.69
CA GLY A 208 21.67 1.79 -5.20
C GLY A 208 22.03 2.88 -6.20
N GLN A 209 22.55 2.52 -7.38
CA GLN A 209 22.92 3.47 -8.41
C GLN A 209 21.79 3.63 -9.43
N ARG A 210 21.34 4.88 -9.64
CA ARG A 210 20.34 5.20 -10.66
C ARG A 210 20.91 4.99 -12.05
N GLN A 211 20.16 4.32 -12.93
CA GLN A 211 20.58 4.01 -14.29
C GLN A 211 20.07 5.07 -15.28
N GLU A 212 20.70 5.17 -16.45
CA GLU A 212 20.29 6.11 -17.50
C GLU A 212 18.93 5.75 -18.11
N ASN A 213 18.66 4.45 -18.26
CA ASN A 213 17.45 3.89 -18.84
C ASN A 213 17.21 2.45 -18.34
N ARG A 214 16.17 1.78 -18.87
CA ARG A 214 15.78 0.41 -18.48
C ARG A 214 16.47 -0.71 -19.28
N ASP A 215 17.40 -0.42 -20.18
CA ASP A 215 17.90 -1.41 -21.15
C ASP A 215 18.58 -2.60 -20.46
N ALA A 216 19.44 -2.32 -19.47
CA ALA A 216 20.15 -3.36 -18.72
C ALA A 216 19.19 -4.21 -17.86
N LEU A 217 18.15 -3.59 -17.29
CA LEU A 217 17.08 -4.30 -16.57
C LEU A 217 16.31 -5.25 -17.50
N LEU A 218 15.98 -4.80 -18.72
CA LEU A 218 15.27 -5.61 -19.71
C LEU A 218 16.13 -6.77 -20.22
N ALA A 219 17.42 -6.55 -20.43
CA ALA A 219 18.37 -7.60 -20.79
C ALA A 219 18.46 -8.67 -19.68
N MET A 220 18.58 -8.25 -18.42
CA MET A 220 18.58 -9.15 -17.26
C MET A 220 17.27 -9.95 -17.16
N LEU A 221 16.12 -9.30 -17.38
CA LEU A 221 14.81 -9.97 -17.43
C LEU A 221 14.70 -11.00 -18.55
N ASP A 222 15.35 -10.78 -19.69
CA ASP A 222 15.35 -11.71 -20.83
C ASP A 222 16.19 -12.97 -20.52
N GLU A 223 17.20 -12.87 -19.65
CA GLU A 223 18.04 -13.97 -19.18
C GLU A 223 17.43 -14.75 -18.00
N LEU A 224 16.53 -14.13 -17.23
CA LEU A 224 15.86 -14.76 -16.09
C LEU A 224 14.92 -15.90 -16.51
N GLY A 225 15.04 -17.03 -15.80
CA GLY A 225 14.08 -18.12 -15.88
C GLY A 225 12.70 -17.77 -15.29
N SER A 226 11.71 -18.64 -15.48
CA SER A 226 10.37 -18.47 -14.92
C SER A 226 10.24 -18.87 -13.44
N ASN A 227 11.25 -19.54 -12.89
CA ASN A 227 11.25 -19.99 -11.49
C ASN A 227 11.70 -18.84 -10.57
N MET A 228 10.77 -17.96 -10.22
CA MET A 228 11.03 -16.84 -9.30
C MET A 228 10.16 -16.96 -8.06
N LYS A 229 10.74 -16.64 -6.90
CA LYS A 229 9.98 -16.42 -5.69
C LYS A 229 9.32 -15.04 -5.77
N THR A 230 7.99 -14.99 -5.72
CA THR A 230 7.26 -13.73 -5.83
C THR A 230 6.74 -13.26 -4.47
N THR A 231 6.91 -11.98 -4.17
CA THR A 231 6.35 -11.33 -2.99
C THR A 231 5.57 -10.07 -3.37
N VAL A 232 4.40 -9.89 -2.78
CA VAL A 232 3.60 -8.66 -2.87
C VAL A 232 3.67 -7.94 -1.54
N VAL A 233 4.02 -6.66 -1.58
CA VAL A 233 4.27 -5.83 -0.41
C VAL A 233 3.30 -4.67 -0.41
N VAL A 234 2.58 -4.52 0.70
CA VAL A 234 1.82 -3.30 0.99
C VAL A 234 2.61 -2.49 2.03
N PHE A 235 3.07 -1.31 1.65
CA PHE A 235 3.74 -0.37 2.53
C PHE A 235 2.79 0.78 2.89
N GLN A 236 2.28 0.73 4.13
CA GLN A 236 1.35 1.71 4.66
C GLN A 236 1.66 1.98 6.14
N PRO A 237 2.35 3.09 6.49
CA PRO A 237 2.83 3.39 7.84
C PRO A 237 1.72 3.89 8.80
N ARG A 238 0.45 3.74 8.43
CA ARG A 238 -0.68 4.10 9.27
C ARG A 238 -0.72 3.31 10.58
N ALA A 239 -0.55 1.99 10.50
CA ALA A 239 -0.49 1.15 11.70
C ALA A 239 0.84 1.37 12.42
N ARG A 240 0.77 1.40 13.75
CA ARG A 240 1.90 1.47 14.66
C ARG A 240 1.95 0.22 15.50
N ARG A 241 3.13 -0.35 15.68
CA ARG A 241 3.32 -1.61 16.39
C ARG A 241 2.79 -1.53 17.80
N SER A 242 3.08 -0.44 18.51
CA SER A 242 2.61 -0.21 19.89
C SER A 242 1.09 -0.19 19.98
N VAL A 243 0.42 0.51 19.05
CA VAL A 243 -1.04 0.62 18.99
C VAL A 243 -1.68 -0.73 18.64
N LEU A 244 -1.14 -1.43 17.64
CA LEU A 244 -1.64 -2.74 17.24
C LEU A 244 -1.55 -3.73 18.41
N ASN A 245 -0.40 -3.81 19.09
CA ASN A 245 -0.20 -4.69 20.24
C ASN A 245 -1.15 -4.35 21.39
N SER A 246 -1.39 -3.07 21.67
CA SER A 246 -2.35 -2.63 22.68
C SER A 246 -3.79 -3.04 22.36
N ILE A 247 -4.18 -3.02 21.07
CA ILE A 247 -5.50 -3.50 20.65
C ILE A 247 -5.56 -5.04 20.77
N ARG A 248 -4.50 -5.74 20.38
CA ARG A 248 -4.41 -7.21 20.49
C ARG A 248 -4.52 -7.70 21.92
N GLY A 249 -3.80 -7.09 22.86
CA GLY A 249 -3.90 -7.46 24.29
C GLY A 249 -5.33 -7.35 24.80
N ARG A 250 -6.07 -6.31 24.38
CA ARG A 250 -7.49 -6.17 24.73
C ARG A 250 -8.39 -7.23 24.09
N MET A 251 -8.07 -7.68 22.88
CA MET A 251 -8.76 -8.81 22.26
C MET A 251 -8.50 -10.10 23.04
N ASP A 252 -7.25 -10.32 23.47
CA ASP A 252 -6.86 -11.47 24.29
C ASP A 252 -7.58 -11.46 25.66
N ASP A 253 -7.79 -10.28 26.24
CA ASP A 253 -8.56 -10.08 27.48
C ASP A 253 -10.08 -10.19 27.29
N GLY A 254 -10.57 -10.47 26.08
CA GLY A 254 -12.00 -10.62 25.78
C GLY A 254 -12.77 -9.29 25.65
N VAL A 255 -12.09 -8.16 25.54
CA VAL A 255 -12.71 -6.83 25.39
C VAL A 255 -13.09 -6.60 23.92
N LEU A 256 -14.25 -7.12 23.50
CA LEU A 256 -14.67 -7.10 22.08
C LEU A 256 -15.51 -5.89 21.66
N ASN A 257 -16.13 -5.19 22.61
CA ASN A 257 -17.11 -4.12 22.33
C ASN A 257 -16.51 -2.72 22.09
N ARG A 258 -15.26 -2.64 21.62
CA ARG A 258 -14.59 -1.35 21.34
C ARG A 258 -14.43 -1.11 19.84
N SER A 259 -14.51 0.15 19.43
CA SER A 259 -14.42 0.54 18.03
C SER A 259 -13.03 0.26 17.41
N ASP A 260 -11.94 0.38 18.18
CA ASP A 260 -10.59 0.05 17.73
C ASP A 260 -10.36 -1.46 17.57
N VAL A 261 -10.94 -2.28 18.44
CA VAL A 261 -10.96 -3.74 18.31
C VAL A 261 -11.69 -4.16 17.03
N ARG A 262 -12.87 -3.59 16.78
CA ARG A 262 -13.63 -3.85 15.54
C ARG A 262 -12.88 -3.43 14.28
N ARG A 263 -12.22 -2.26 14.30
CA ARG A 263 -11.35 -1.83 13.19
C ARG A 263 -10.17 -2.78 12.98
N MET A 264 -9.58 -3.32 14.05
CA MET A 264 -8.52 -4.32 13.93
C MET A 264 -9.03 -5.62 13.30
N GLN A 265 -10.21 -6.09 13.69
CA GLN A 265 -10.83 -7.27 13.08
C GLN A 265 -11.16 -7.07 11.59
N GLN A 266 -11.64 -5.87 11.21
CA GLN A 266 -11.84 -5.50 9.81
C GLN A 266 -10.52 -5.46 9.03
N LEU A 267 -9.47 -4.90 9.62
CA LEU A 267 -8.14 -4.86 9.02
C LEU A 267 -7.57 -6.28 8.84
N ASP A 268 -7.73 -7.16 9.83
CA ASP A 268 -7.35 -8.57 9.71
C ASP A 268 -8.05 -9.26 8.55
N ALA A 269 -9.38 -9.10 8.47
CA ALA A 269 -10.16 -9.72 7.40
C ALA A 269 -9.69 -9.24 6.02
N LEU A 270 -9.43 -7.94 5.87
CA LEU A 270 -8.90 -7.35 4.64
C LEU A 270 -7.53 -7.94 4.26
N LEU A 271 -6.58 -7.96 5.19
CA LEU A 271 -5.21 -8.41 4.92
C LEU A 271 -5.13 -9.93 4.72
N LEU A 272 -5.95 -10.71 5.43
CA LEU A 272 -6.06 -12.15 5.22
C LEU A 272 -6.67 -12.48 3.86
N GLY A 273 -7.67 -11.71 3.42
CA GLY A 273 -8.21 -11.81 2.06
C GLY A 273 -7.15 -11.55 0.99
N ALA A 274 -6.43 -10.44 1.12
CA ALA A 274 -5.33 -10.09 0.20
C ALA A 274 -4.24 -11.16 0.17
N ARG A 275 -3.87 -11.71 1.34
CA ARG A 275 -2.90 -12.82 1.44
C ARG A 275 -3.41 -14.07 0.71
N ALA A 276 -4.69 -14.41 0.86
CA ALA A 276 -5.27 -15.55 0.16
C ALA A 276 -5.26 -15.36 -1.37
N ASP A 277 -5.59 -14.16 -1.84
CA ASP A 277 -5.54 -13.82 -3.27
C ASP A 277 -4.12 -13.93 -3.82
N CYS A 278 -3.12 -13.39 -3.13
CA CYS A 278 -1.71 -13.51 -3.52
C CYS A 278 -1.25 -14.98 -3.52
N PHE A 279 -1.58 -15.72 -2.47
CA PHE A 279 -1.19 -17.12 -2.33
C PHE A 279 -1.80 -18.00 -3.42
N SER A 280 -3.02 -17.71 -3.87
CA SER A 280 -3.67 -18.43 -4.98
C SER A 280 -2.89 -18.35 -6.30
N LEU A 281 -2.02 -17.35 -6.44
CA LEU A 281 -1.15 -17.12 -7.59
C LEU A 281 0.33 -17.46 -7.29
N GLY A 282 0.61 -18.11 -6.16
CA GLY A 282 1.97 -18.50 -5.78
C GLY A 282 2.84 -17.37 -5.23
N ALA A 283 2.26 -16.22 -4.86
CA ALA A 283 2.99 -15.10 -4.27
C ALA A 283 2.83 -15.03 -2.74
N GLU A 284 3.92 -14.70 -2.06
CA GLU A 284 3.89 -14.29 -0.65
C GLU A 284 3.28 -12.90 -0.51
N PHE A 285 2.71 -12.59 0.65
CA PHE A 285 2.14 -11.28 0.95
C PHE A 285 2.64 -10.79 2.31
N CYS A 286 3.17 -9.57 2.36
CA CYS A 286 3.54 -8.95 3.63
C CYS A 286 3.17 -7.47 3.68
N VAL A 287 2.99 -6.97 4.90
CA VAL A 287 2.61 -5.57 5.14
C VAL A 287 3.70 -4.87 5.93
N ILE A 288 4.20 -3.76 5.40
CA ILE A 288 5.15 -2.88 6.09
C ILE A 288 4.38 -1.76 6.79
N ALA A 289 4.66 -1.59 8.08
CA ALA A 289 4.08 -0.54 8.92
C ALA A 289 5.11 0.05 9.90
N ASP A 290 4.69 1.06 10.66
CA ASP A 290 5.58 1.83 11.53
C ASP A 290 5.87 1.08 12.84
N ASP A 291 7.15 0.94 13.19
CA ASP A 291 7.61 0.26 14.42
C ASP A 291 7.41 1.09 15.70
N SER A 292 6.88 2.32 15.59
CA SER A 292 6.57 3.18 16.75
C SER A 292 5.37 2.74 17.61
#